data_AF-A0A5S6Q153-F1
#
_entry.id   AF-A0A5S6Q153-F1
#
_cell.length_a   1.000
_cell.length_b   1.000
_cell.length_c   1.000
_cell.angle_alpha   90.00
_cell.angle_beta   90.00
_cell.angle_gamma   90.00
#
_symmetry.space_group_name_H-M   'P 1'
#
loop_
_entity.id
_entity.type
_entity.pdbx_description
1 polymer ?
#
loop_
_entity_poly.entity_id
_entity_poly.type
_entity_poly.pdbx_seq_one_letter_code
_entity_poly.pdbx_strand_id
1 'polypeptide(L)'
;MKFVFILSIACLACTFAAESDERAMERIERILKPSAADEVMKAELQSRINEAEEVCRKGKCKALHESLIKGTEMDKFIAAMKQYEECMESCRKPMAREFDLLTEIGRKEDYWKNLMEVKEEMSLRDAVIYWTEIKEDFKNLDKEETKYELIQTTLRLTEEEQKQLEELQSEIHKQDSICKNGECDTLRRALLQTEVTEAASLAQQYSECMEKCKQVVADKVKKADELKAKEDYLKNMEEIRKDMSVLDALIYFDEIKEDLGYVDGLRN
;
A
#
# COMPACT_ATOMS: atom_id res chain seq x y z
N MET A 1 -41.94 32.70 2.08
CA MET A 1 -41.00 31.96 1.21
C MET A 1 -39.51 32.23 1.48
N LYS A 2 -39.12 32.97 2.54
CA LYS A 2 -37.69 33.16 2.93
C LYS A 2 -37.20 32.22 4.04
N PHE A 3 -38.11 31.65 4.84
CA PHE A 3 -37.75 30.70 5.91
C PHE A 3 -37.38 29.30 5.40
N VAL A 4 -37.89 28.88 4.24
CA VAL A 4 -37.58 27.57 3.64
C VAL A 4 -36.15 27.51 3.09
N PHE A 5 -35.62 28.63 2.59
CA PHE A 5 -34.24 28.73 2.07
C PHE A 5 -33.17 28.76 3.18
N ILE A 6 -33.48 29.29 4.37
CA ILE A 6 -32.51 29.32 5.48
C ILE A 6 -32.40 27.93 6.13
N LEU A 7 -33.51 27.20 6.25
CA LEU A 7 -33.53 25.80 6.70
C LEU A 7 -32.80 24.87 5.73
N SER A 8 -32.87 25.11 4.40
CA SER A 8 -32.16 24.27 3.43
C SER A 8 -30.64 24.44 3.48
N ILE A 9 -30.15 25.66 3.73
CA ILE A 9 -28.70 25.95 3.81
C ILE A 9 -28.10 25.39 5.11
N ALA A 10 -28.81 25.48 6.23
CA ALA A 10 -28.38 24.89 7.49
C ALA A 10 -28.35 23.35 7.43
N CYS A 11 -29.35 22.71 6.80
CA CYS A 11 -29.33 21.27 6.56
C CYS A 11 -28.15 20.83 5.69
N LEU A 12 -27.83 21.57 4.61
CA LEU A 12 -26.69 21.27 3.74
C LEU A 12 -25.35 21.38 4.49
N ALA A 13 -25.16 22.44 5.30
CA ALA A 13 -23.92 22.60 6.07
C ALA A 13 -23.74 21.50 7.13
N CYS A 14 -24.83 21.07 7.78
CA CYS A 14 -24.81 19.96 8.73
C CYS A 14 -24.53 18.61 8.04
N THR A 15 -25.06 18.36 6.85
CA THR A 15 -24.75 17.13 6.09
C THR A 15 -23.30 17.11 5.61
N PHE A 16 -22.76 18.25 5.14
CA PHE A 16 -21.35 18.34 4.76
C PHE A 16 -20.39 18.12 5.94
N ALA A 17 -20.71 18.68 7.12
CA ALA A 17 -19.91 18.47 8.32
C ALA A 17 -19.98 17.02 8.83
N ALA A 18 -21.16 16.41 8.80
CA ALA A 18 -21.32 14.99 9.14
C ALA A 18 -20.56 14.09 8.17
N GLU A 19 -20.63 14.35 6.86
CA GLU A 19 -19.91 13.59 5.83
C GLU A 19 -18.38 13.76 5.93
N SER A 20 -17.91 14.93 6.40
CA SER A 20 -16.48 15.12 6.69
C SER A 20 -16.03 14.40 7.95
N ASP A 21 -16.87 14.34 8.98
CA ASP A 21 -16.57 13.65 10.24
C ASP A 21 -16.57 12.13 10.03
N GLU A 22 -17.50 11.58 9.23
CA GLU A 22 -17.53 10.17 8.86
C GLU A 22 -16.26 9.77 8.10
N ARG A 23 -15.86 10.54 7.08
CA ARG A 23 -14.61 10.31 6.34
C ARG A 23 -13.37 10.44 7.22
N ALA A 24 -13.35 11.40 8.13
CA ALA A 24 -12.27 11.53 9.11
C ALA A 24 -12.19 10.29 9.99
N MET A 25 -13.32 9.79 10.48
CA MET A 25 -13.37 8.60 11.31
C MET A 25 -12.96 7.33 10.58
N GLU A 26 -13.31 7.13 9.31
CA GLU A 26 -12.81 6.00 8.52
C GLU A 26 -11.27 5.99 8.45
N ARG A 27 -10.65 7.17 8.32
CA ARG A 27 -9.20 7.31 8.32
C ARG A 27 -8.61 7.07 9.71
N ILE A 28 -9.24 7.59 10.76
CA ILE A 28 -8.82 7.34 12.15
C ILE A 28 -8.91 5.85 12.47
N GLU A 29 -9.95 5.14 12.02
CA GLU A 29 -10.10 3.70 12.18
C GLU A 29 -8.95 2.95 11.52
N ARG A 30 -8.55 3.33 10.30
CA ARG A 30 -7.37 2.74 9.63
C ARG A 30 -6.08 2.92 10.44
N ILE A 31 -5.90 4.08 11.06
CA ILE A 31 -4.69 4.38 11.84
C ILE A 31 -4.72 3.74 13.21
N LEU A 32 -5.83 3.81 13.93
CA LEU A 32 -5.86 3.61 15.38
C LEU A 32 -6.49 2.29 15.81
N LYS A 33 -7.42 1.74 15.01
CA LYS A 33 -8.09 0.48 15.35
C LYS A 33 -7.08 -0.67 15.34
N PRO A 34 -6.97 -1.45 16.42
CA PRO A 34 -6.15 -2.65 16.42
C PRO A 34 -6.62 -3.65 15.37
N SER A 35 -5.67 -4.29 14.69
CA SER A 35 -5.92 -5.21 13.59
C SER A 35 -4.93 -6.37 13.58
N ALA A 36 -5.22 -7.44 12.83
CA ALA A 36 -4.26 -8.53 12.64
C ALA A 36 -2.99 -8.06 11.91
N ALA A 37 -3.13 -7.07 11.01
CA ALA A 37 -2.04 -6.40 10.34
C ALA A 37 -1.05 -5.73 11.31
N ASP A 38 -1.54 -5.20 12.44
CA ASP A 38 -0.67 -4.62 13.47
C ASP A 38 0.27 -5.65 14.10
N GLU A 39 -0.18 -6.90 14.29
CA GLU A 39 0.68 -7.97 14.82
C GLU A 39 1.74 -8.41 13.81
N VAL A 40 1.39 -8.43 12.52
CA VAL A 40 2.35 -8.67 11.44
C VAL A 40 3.41 -7.57 11.41
N MET A 41 2.97 -6.30 11.45
CA MET A 41 3.85 -5.13 11.46
C MET A 41 4.77 -5.11 12.69
N LYS A 42 4.25 -5.45 13.88
CA LYS A 42 5.08 -5.60 15.10
C LYS A 42 6.16 -6.66 14.92
N ALA A 43 5.80 -7.84 14.43
CA ALA A 43 6.74 -8.94 14.23
C ALA A 43 7.85 -8.55 13.24
N GLU A 44 7.47 -7.87 12.16
CA GLU A 44 8.43 -7.41 11.15
C GLU A 44 9.38 -6.34 11.70
N LEU A 45 8.86 -5.30 12.34
CA LEU A 45 9.66 -4.24 12.94
C LEU A 45 10.63 -4.82 13.99
N GLN A 46 10.16 -5.75 14.82
CA GLN A 46 11.00 -6.43 15.79
C GLN A 46 12.10 -7.27 15.12
N SER A 47 11.80 -7.95 14.01
CA SER A 47 12.81 -8.70 13.24
C SER A 47 13.89 -7.77 12.72
N ARG A 48 13.51 -6.66 12.08
CA ARG A 48 14.45 -5.66 11.53
C ARG A 48 15.35 -5.07 12.61
N ILE A 49 14.78 -4.75 13.77
CA ILE A 49 15.53 -4.25 14.94
C ILE A 49 16.53 -5.31 15.42
N ASN A 50 16.06 -6.55 15.61
CA ASN A 50 16.91 -7.64 16.09
C ASN A 50 18.07 -7.93 15.13
N GLU A 51 17.82 -7.91 13.82
CA GLU A 51 18.84 -8.11 12.78
C GLU A 51 19.92 -7.02 12.82
N ALA A 52 19.52 -5.75 12.92
CA ALA A 52 20.46 -4.65 13.01
C ALA A 52 21.25 -4.65 14.34
N GLU A 53 20.58 -4.96 15.46
CA GLU A 53 21.27 -5.15 16.74
C GLU A 53 22.26 -6.31 16.69
N GLU A 54 21.91 -7.42 16.01
CA GLU A 54 22.77 -8.58 15.81
C GLU A 54 24.04 -8.23 15.03
N VAL A 55 23.87 -7.53 13.90
CA VAL A 55 24.98 -7.05 13.06
C VAL A 55 25.90 -6.13 13.88
N CYS A 56 25.33 -5.22 14.66
CA CYS A 56 26.10 -4.34 15.52
C CYS A 56 26.83 -5.09 16.63
N ARG A 57 26.15 -6.02 17.31
CA ARG A 57 26.71 -6.84 18.39
C ARG A 57 27.86 -7.71 17.92
N LYS A 58 27.76 -8.31 16.74
CA LYS A 58 28.82 -9.14 16.13
C LYS A 58 29.92 -8.33 15.44
N GLY A 59 29.65 -7.07 15.11
CA GLY A 59 30.59 -6.16 14.48
C GLY A 59 31.14 -5.13 15.45
N LYS A 60 30.53 -3.94 15.44
CA LYS A 60 31.01 -2.74 16.14
C LYS A 60 31.19 -2.93 17.65
N CYS A 61 30.27 -3.63 18.30
CA CYS A 61 30.26 -3.80 19.76
C CYS A 61 30.82 -5.15 20.23
N LYS A 62 31.43 -5.93 19.32
CA LYS A 62 31.89 -7.30 19.59
C LYS A 62 32.82 -7.42 20.78
N ALA A 63 33.84 -6.56 20.86
CA ALA A 63 34.84 -6.64 21.93
C ALA A 63 34.23 -6.41 23.32
N LEU A 64 33.29 -5.46 23.43
CA LEU A 64 32.55 -5.19 24.66
C LEU A 64 31.61 -6.35 25.01
N HIS A 65 30.91 -6.89 24.01
CA HIS A 65 30.03 -8.05 24.18
C HIS A 65 30.79 -9.30 24.67
N GLU A 66 31.94 -9.63 24.06
CA GLU A 66 32.77 -10.76 24.47
C GLU A 66 33.35 -10.58 25.88
N SER A 67 33.69 -9.34 26.26
CA SER A 67 34.15 -9.01 27.61
C SER A 67 33.08 -9.32 28.67
N LEU A 68 31.81 -8.99 28.37
CA LEU A 68 30.68 -9.30 29.24
C LEU A 68 30.46 -10.82 29.41
N ILE A 69 30.56 -11.58 28.32
CA ILE A 69 30.37 -13.05 28.34
C ILE A 69 31.46 -13.75 29.16
N LYS A 70 32.72 -13.30 29.07
CA LYS A 70 33.86 -13.93 29.76
C LYS A 70 33.81 -13.76 31.28
N GLY A 71 32.99 -12.84 31.79
CA GLY A 71 32.88 -12.54 33.20
C GLY A 71 34.05 -11.70 33.72
N THR A 72 33.73 -10.73 34.59
CA THR A 72 34.73 -9.89 35.28
C THR A 72 34.26 -9.63 36.72
N GLU A 73 35.13 -9.05 37.56
CA GLU A 73 34.71 -8.56 38.88
C GLU A 73 33.53 -7.59 38.77
N MET A 74 32.63 -7.58 39.76
CA MET A 74 31.35 -6.86 39.69
C MET A 74 31.48 -5.39 39.24
N ASP A 75 32.45 -4.66 39.80
CA ASP A 75 32.67 -3.25 39.46
C ASP A 75 33.10 -3.05 37.99
N LYS A 76 33.89 -3.99 37.46
CA LYS A 76 34.31 -4.00 36.05
C LYS A 76 33.17 -4.43 35.14
N PHE A 77 32.29 -5.31 35.60
CA PHE A 77 31.11 -5.75 34.87
C PHE A 77 30.12 -4.59 34.66
N ILE A 78 29.81 -3.81 35.70
CA ILE A 78 28.92 -2.64 35.60
C ILE A 78 29.48 -1.62 34.59
N ALA A 79 30.78 -1.32 34.67
CA ALA A 79 31.44 -0.42 33.74
C ALA A 79 31.40 -0.93 32.29
N ALA A 80 31.65 -2.23 32.09
CA ALA A 80 31.58 -2.88 30.78
C ALA A 80 30.15 -2.89 30.21
N MET A 81 29.14 -3.12 31.05
CA MET A 81 27.73 -3.07 30.62
C MET A 81 27.37 -1.68 30.13
N LYS A 82 27.76 -0.64 30.88
CA LYS A 82 27.51 0.75 30.48
C LYS A 82 28.15 1.07 29.12
N GLN A 83 29.42 0.68 28.93
CA GLN A 83 30.11 0.89 27.65
C GLN A 83 29.46 0.11 26.50
N TYR A 84 28.98 -1.11 26.77
CA TYR A 84 28.26 -1.90 25.78
C TYR A 84 26.93 -1.25 25.37
N GLU A 85 26.13 -0.77 26.34
CA GLU A 85 24.90 -0.05 26.04
C GLU A 85 25.15 1.25 25.27
N GLU A 86 26.17 2.03 25.65
CA GLU A 86 26.59 3.22 24.89
C GLU A 86 27.00 2.87 23.44
N CYS A 87 27.63 1.71 23.25
CA CYS A 87 27.96 1.21 21.92
C CYS A 87 26.71 0.82 21.12
N MET A 88 25.80 0.05 21.72
CA MET A 88 24.55 -0.39 21.10
C MET A 88 23.60 0.76 20.79
N GLU A 89 23.58 1.81 21.62
CA GLU A 89 22.80 3.02 21.38
C GLU A 89 23.13 3.67 20.02
N SER A 90 24.41 3.66 19.65
CA SER A 90 24.82 4.16 18.33
C SER A 90 24.28 3.34 17.15
N CYS A 91 23.85 2.10 17.40
CA CYS A 91 23.24 1.20 16.43
C CYS A 91 21.71 1.22 16.48
N ARG A 92 21.11 1.60 17.61
CA ARG A 92 19.67 1.83 17.75
C ARG A 92 19.24 3.16 17.16
N LYS A 93 20.08 4.20 17.23
CA LYS A 93 19.78 5.54 16.70
C LYS A 93 19.30 5.56 15.23
N PRO A 94 19.96 4.85 14.28
CA PRO A 94 19.46 4.76 12.91
C PRO A 94 18.08 4.13 12.78
N MET A 95 17.65 3.35 13.78
CA MET A 95 16.36 2.65 13.83
C MET A 95 15.31 3.37 14.67
N ALA A 96 15.53 4.64 14.99
CA ALA A 96 14.60 5.41 15.83
C ALA A 96 13.16 5.35 15.30
N ARG A 97 12.98 5.36 13.97
CA ARG A 97 11.66 5.26 13.34
C ARG A 97 10.99 3.91 13.61
N GLU A 98 11.71 2.81 13.53
CA GLU A 98 11.18 1.46 13.78
C GLU A 98 10.76 1.29 15.24
N PHE A 99 11.56 1.80 16.18
CA PHE A 99 11.22 1.83 17.60
C PHE A 99 10.00 2.71 17.90
N ASP A 100 9.93 3.89 17.27
CA ASP A 100 8.79 4.79 17.41
C ASP A 100 7.52 4.09 16.89
N LEU A 101 7.55 3.50 15.69
CA LEU A 101 6.41 2.76 15.14
C LEU A 101 5.96 1.62 16.05
N LEU A 102 6.87 0.81 16.59
CA LEU A 102 6.52 -0.23 17.57
C LEU A 102 5.81 0.34 18.80
N THR A 103 6.28 1.50 19.29
CA THR A 103 5.68 2.19 20.43
C THR A 103 4.28 2.71 20.09
N GLU A 104 4.10 3.31 18.91
CA GLU A 104 2.79 3.79 18.44
C GLU A 104 1.81 2.62 18.32
N ILE A 105 2.21 1.52 17.69
CA ILE A 105 1.34 0.33 17.56
C ILE A 105 0.97 -0.23 18.94
N GLY A 106 1.94 -0.28 19.87
CA GLY A 106 1.72 -0.78 21.23
C GLY A 106 0.69 0.02 22.04
N ARG A 107 0.41 1.27 21.65
CA ARG A 107 -0.56 2.15 22.34
C ARG A 107 -1.94 2.13 21.69
N LYS A 108 -2.10 1.58 20.48
CA LYS A 108 -3.36 1.62 19.71
C LYS A 108 -4.56 1.14 20.52
N GLU A 109 -4.42 0.04 21.26
CA GLU A 109 -5.53 -0.57 22.01
C GLU A 109 -6.14 0.40 23.03
N ASP A 110 -5.31 1.03 23.86
CA ASP A 110 -5.77 1.96 24.89
C ASP A 110 -6.44 3.20 24.29
N TYR A 111 -5.81 3.80 23.26
CA TYR A 111 -6.35 5.00 22.62
C TYR A 111 -7.59 4.72 21.77
N TRP A 112 -7.66 3.56 21.11
CA TRP A 112 -8.85 3.13 20.39
C TRP A 112 -10.04 2.96 21.32
N LYS A 113 -9.82 2.34 22.48
CA LYS A 113 -10.85 2.22 23.51
C LYS A 113 -11.36 3.60 23.93
N ASN A 114 -10.47 4.53 24.27
CA ASN A 114 -10.85 5.89 24.67
C ASN A 114 -11.61 6.64 23.55
N LEU A 115 -11.15 6.52 22.29
CA LEU A 115 -11.82 7.13 21.15
C LEU A 115 -13.26 6.60 20.99
N MET A 116 -13.45 5.29 21.17
CA MET A 116 -14.77 4.67 21.08
C MET A 116 -15.68 5.09 22.24
N GLU A 117 -15.16 5.20 23.46
CA GLU A 117 -15.91 5.74 24.61
C GLU A 117 -16.36 7.19 24.33
N VAL A 118 -15.48 8.05 23.81
CA VAL A 118 -15.85 9.42 23.40
C VAL A 118 -16.93 9.42 22.30
N LYS A 119 -16.79 8.55 21.30
CA LYS A 119 -17.76 8.42 20.19
C LYS A 119 -19.15 7.99 20.69
N GLU A 120 -19.19 7.06 21.64
CA GLU A 120 -20.43 6.46 22.17
C GLU A 120 -21.11 7.34 23.23
N GLU A 121 -20.34 7.93 24.14
CA GLU A 121 -20.88 8.74 25.25
C GLU A 121 -21.13 10.19 24.85
N MET A 122 -20.44 10.71 23.84
CA MET A 122 -20.54 12.12 23.40
C MET A 122 -21.07 12.23 21.97
N SER A 123 -20.18 12.15 20.97
CA SER A 123 -20.57 12.21 19.56
C SER A 123 -19.42 11.80 18.62
N LEU A 124 -19.76 11.54 17.35
CA LEU A 124 -18.79 11.33 16.28
C LEU A 124 -17.80 12.51 16.16
N ARG A 125 -18.30 13.74 16.27
CA ARG A 125 -17.51 14.96 16.16
C ARG A 125 -16.52 15.10 17.31
N ASP A 126 -16.94 14.77 18.53
CA ASP A 126 -16.08 14.79 19.70
C ASP A 126 -14.97 13.73 19.58
N ALA A 127 -15.25 12.58 18.98
CA ALA A 127 -14.22 11.58 18.69
C ALA A 127 -13.20 12.08 17.65
N VAL A 128 -13.65 12.78 16.61
CA VAL A 128 -12.74 13.43 15.65
C VAL A 128 -11.89 14.51 16.33
N ILE A 129 -12.45 15.30 17.25
CA ILE A 129 -11.70 16.29 18.04
C ILE A 129 -10.67 15.59 18.93
N TYR A 130 -11.05 14.53 19.64
CA TYR A 130 -10.14 13.74 20.46
C TYR A 130 -8.95 13.22 19.64
N TRP A 131 -9.20 12.72 18.43
CA TRP A 131 -8.12 12.35 17.51
C TRP A 131 -7.12 13.49 17.27
N THR A 132 -7.59 14.73 17.07
CA THR A 132 -6.68 15.88 16.86
C THR A 132 -5.80 16.17 18.07
N GLU A 133 -6.24 15.84 19.28
CA GLU A 133 -5.48 16.02 20.51
C GLU A 133 -4.37 14.97 20.66
N ILE A 134 -4.62 13.75 20.18
CA ILE A 134 -3.69 12.60 20.32
C ILE A 134 -2.88 12.31 19.06
N LYS A 135 -3.19 12.97 17.93
CA LYS A 135 -2.61 12.65 16.61
C LYS A 135 -1.07 12.60 16.61
N GLU A 136 -0.43 13.50 17.37
CA GLU A 136 1.03 13.56 17.45
C GLU A 136 1.66 12.32 18.11
N ASP A 137 0.90 11.60 18.94
CA ASP A 137 1.34 10.31 19.52
C ASP A 137 1.35 9.18 18.47
N PHE A 138 0.76 9.39 17.29
CA PHE A 138 0.68 8.44 16.18
C PHE A 138 1.24 9.04 14.87
N LYS A 139 2.16 10.01 14.98
CA LYS A 139 2.66 10.78 13.83
C LYS A 139 3.31 9.91 12.75
N ASN A 140 4.00 8.83 13.12
CA ASN A 140 4.68 7.99 12.13
C ASN A 140 3.66 7.14 11.38
N LEU A 141 2.71 6.51 12.08
CA LEU A 141 1.60 5.80 11.44
C LEU A 141 0.78 6.72 10.56
N ASP A 142 0.40 7.92 11.04
CA ASP A 142 -0.31 8.92 10.23
C ASP A 142 0.45 9.32 8.97
N LYS A 143 1.78 9.42 9.04
CA LYS A 143 2.63 9.73 7.90
C LYS A 143 2.64 8.59 6.88
N GLU A 144 2.75 7.33 7.30
CA GLU A 144 2.71 6.18 6.38
C GLU A 144 1.34 6.04 5.72
N GLU A 145 0.27 6.26 6.47
CA GLU A 145 -1.10 6.31 5.96
C GLU A 145 -1.30 7.41 4.93
N THR A 146 -0.78 8.60 5.19
CA THR A 146 -0.84 9.72 4.23
C THR A 146 -0.10 9.41 2.93
N LYS A 147 1.08 8.78 3.00
CA LYS A 147 1.80 8.34 1.80
C LYS A 147 1.00 7.30 1.03
N TYR A 148 0.43 6.33 1.73
CA TYR A 148 -0.38 5.29 1.13
C TYR A 148 -1.60 5.88 0.39
N GLU A 149 -2.33 6.81 1.03
CA GLU A 149 -3.47 7.51 0.42
C GLU A 149 -3.08 8.33 -0.82
N LEU A 150 -1.91 8.98 -0.80
CA LEU A 150 -1.37 9.71 -1.94
C LEU A 150 -1.07 8.78 -3.11
N ILE A 151 -0.45 7.63 -2.83
CA ILE A 151 -0.14 6.62 -3.86
C ILE A 151 -1.43 6.04 -4.44
N GLN A 152 -2.42 5.70 -3.61
CA GLN A 152 -3.71 5.22 -4.09
C GLN A 152 -4.38 6.22 -5.03
N THR A 153 -4.36 7.51 -4.67
CA THR A 153 -4.90 8.58 -5.50
C THR A 153 -4.16 8.70 -6.83
N THR A 154 -2.85 8.44 -6.82
CA THR A 154 -1.99 8.49 -8.00
C THR A 154 -2.20 7.29 -8.94
N LEU A 155 -2.46 6.10 -8.38
CA LEU A 155 -2.73 4.88 -9.14
C LEU A 155 -4.16 4.84 -9.68
N ARG A 156 -5.14 5.40 -8.97
CA ARG A 156 -6.52 5.45 -9.42
C ARG A 156 -6.62 6.16 -10.76
N LEU A 157 -7.25 5.49 -11.73
CA LEU A 157 -7.53 6.10 -13.02
C LEU A 157 -8.47 7.29 -12.87
N THR A 158 -8.14 8.39 -13.54
CA THR A 158 -9.03 9.53 -13.71
C THR A 158 -10.20 9.17 -14.63
N GLU A 159 -11.29 9.94 -14.61
CA GLU A 159 -12.43 9.74 -15.52
C GLU A 159 -12.00 9.75 -17.00
N GLU A 160 -11.02 10.58 -17.35
CA GLU A 160 -10.47 10.63 -18.71
C GLU A 160 -9.67 9.38 -19.06
N GLU A 161 -8.82 8.89 -18.14
CA GLU A 161 -8.09 7.63 -18.33
C GLU A 161 -9.03 6.42 -18.42
N GLN A 162 -10.12 6.40 -17.65
CA GLN A 162 -11.14 5.35 -17.72
C GLN A 162 -11.84 5.37 -19.07
N LYS A 163 -12.28 6.54 -19.53
CA LYS A 163 -12.91 6.68 -20.85
C LYS A 163 -11.94 6.29 -21.97
N GLN A 164 -10.69 6.70 -21.86
CA GLN A 164 -9.64 6.30 -22.80
C GLN A 164 -9.46 4.78 -22.81
N LEU A 165 -9.46 4.13 -21.64
CA LEU A 165 -9.36 2.68 -21.53
C LEU A 165 -10.55 1.98 -22.22
N GLU A 166 -11.78 2.46 -22.01
CA GLU A 166 -12.98 1.93 -22.68
C GLU A 166 -12.91 2.06 -24.20
N GLU A 167 -12.48 3.22 -24.70
CA GLU A 167 -12.29 3.47 -26.13
C GLU A 167 -11.23 2.53 -26.73
N LEU A 168 -10.05 2.43 -26.09
CA LEU A 168 -8.99 1.52 -26.51
C LEU A 168 -9.48 0.07 -26.55
N GLN A 169 -10.17 -0.39 -25.51
CA GLN A 169 -10.71 -1.75 -25.45
C GLN A 169 -11.72 -2.02 -26.56
N SER A 170 -12.61 -1.06 -26.84
CA SER A 170 -13.59 -1.16 -27.92
C SER A 170 -12.91 -1.31 -29.29
N GLU A 171 -11.89 -0.51 -29.56
CA GLU A 171 -11.13 -0.57 -30.81
C GLU A 171 -10.33 -1.87 -30.95
N ILE A 172 -9.69 -2.33 -29.88
CA ILE A 172 -8.98 -3.62 -29.83
C ILE A 172 -9.95 -4.76 -30.10
N HIS A 173 -11.12 -4.75 -29.47
CA HIS A 173 -12.15 -5.79 -29.66
C HIS A 173 -12.71 -5.79 -31.09
N LYS A 174 -12.93 -4.60 -31.66
CA LYS A 174 -13.34 -4.46 -33.06
C LYS A 174 -12.30 -5.06 -34.00
N GLN A 175 -11.01 -4.78 -33.79
CA GLN A 175 -9.95 -5.36 -34.61
C GLN A 175 -9.87 -6.88 -34.43
N ASP A 176 -10.00 -7.38 -33.20
CA ASP A 176 -10.04 -8.82 -32.94
C ASP A 176 -11.17 -9.52 -33.70
N SER A 177 -12.36 -8.91 -33.79
CA SER A 177 -13.47 -9.42 -34.58
C SER A 177 -13.19 -9.41 -36.08
N ILE A 178 -12.57 -8.33 -36.61
CA ILE A 178 -12.16 -8.24 -38.02
C ILE A 178 -11.15 -9.35 -38.35
N CYS A 179 -10.16 -9.57 -37.49
CA CYS A 179 -9.16 -10.62 -37.70
C CYS A 179 -9.81 -12.01 -37.66
N LYS A 180 -10.63 -12.30 -36.65
CA LYS A 180 -11.25 -13.62 -36.45
C LYS A 180 -12.26 -14.00 -37.53
N ASN A 181 -13.08 -13.05 -37.95
CA ASN A 181 -14.23 -13.28 -38.84
C ASN A 181 -14.00 -12.81 -40.29
N GLY A 182 -12.88 -12.11 -40.54
CA GLY A 182 -12.46 -11.67 -41.86
C GLY A 182 -11.14 -12.32 -42.25
N GLU A 183 -10.03 -11.65 -41.95
CA GLU A 183 -8.70 -11.98 -42.49
C GLU A 183 -8.23 -13.41 -42.18
N CYS A 184 -8.48 -13.89 -40.97
CA CYS A 184 -8.04 -15.21 -40.50
C CYS A 184 -9.17 -16.25 -40.44
N ASP A 185 -10.37 -15.94 -40.96
CA ASP A 185 -11.56 -16.80 -40.81
C ASP A 185 -11.39 -18.16 -41.47
N THR A 186 -10.74 -18.22 -42.63
CA THR A 186 -10.47 -19.49 -43.33
C THR A 186 -9.64 -20.44 -42.46
N LEU A 187 -8.57 -19.93 -41.84
CA LEU A 187 -7.72 -20.69 -40.92
C LEU A 187 -8.49 -21.09 -39.65
N ARG A 188 -9.31 -20.17 -39.11
CA ARG A 188 -10.18 -20.44 -37.94
C ARG A 188 -11.15 -21.59 -38.21
N ARG A 189 -11.84 -21.58 -39.35
CA ARG A 189 -12.80 -22.64 -39.72
C ARG A 189 -12.10 -23.98 -39.93
N ALA A 190 -10.96 -23.98 -40.60
CA ALA A 190 -10.16 -25.19 -40.79
C ALA A 190 -9.71 -25.77 -39.44
N LEU A 191 -9.28 -24.92 -38.50
CA LEU A 191 -8.86 -25.36 -37.17
C LEU A 191 -10.01 -26.00 -36.38
N LEU A 192 -11.22 -25.44 -36.46
CA LEU A 192 -12.42 -25.99 -35.82
C LEU A 192 -12.87 -27.34 -36.40
N GLN A 193 -12.42 -27.69 -37.62
CA GLN A 193 -12.77 -28.93 -38.31
C GLN A 193 -11.66 -30.00 -38.22
N THR A 194 -10.50 -29.67 -37.67
CA THR A 194 -9.34 -30.56 -37.58
C THR A 194 -9.31 -31.29 -36.23
N GLU A 195 -8.96 -32.57 -36.23
CA GLU A 195 -8.75 -33.32 -34.98
C GLU A 195 -7.54 -32.76 -34.20
N VAL A 196 -7.66 -32.71 -32.87
CA VAL A 196 -6.67 -32.04 -31.99
C VAL A 196 -5.25 -32.57 -32.18
N THR A 197 -5.10 -33.84 -32.53
CA THR A 197 -3.82 -34.53 -32.76
C THR A 197 -3.08 -34.05 -34.02
N GLU A 198 -3.76 -33.39 -34.95
CA GLU A 198 -3.19 -32.89 -36.22
C GLU A 198 -3.24 -31.35 -36.33
N ALA A 199 -3.85 -30.68 -35.36
CA ALA A 199 -4.13 -29.25 -35.40
C ALA A 199 -2.91 -28.33 -35.15
N ALA A 200 -1.74 -28.87 -34.75
CA ALA A 200 -0.61 -28.06 -34.30
C ALA A 200 -0.10 -27.06 -35.36
N SER A 201 0.14 -27.53 -36.59
CA SER A 201 0.59 -26.66 -37.69
C SER A 201 -0.45 -25.61 -38.06
N LEU A 202 -1.72 -25.95 -37.99
CA LEU A 202 -2.81 -25.06 -38.35
C LEU A 202 -3.07 -24.01 -37.27
N ALA A 203 -2.94 -24.38 -35.99
CA ALA A 203 -2.99 -23.48 -34.85
C ALA A 203 -1.85 -22.45 -34.94
N GLN A 204 -0.64 -22.87 -35.31
CA GLN A 204 0.47 -21.96 -35.52
C GLN A 204 0.19 -20.96 -36.65
N GLN A 205 -0.28 -21.43 -37.81
CA GLN A 205 -0.64 -20.54 -38.93
C GLN A 205 -1.75 -19.55 -38.56
N TYR A 206 -2.76 -20.01 -37.82
CA TYR A 206 -3.82 -19.14 -37.31
C TYR A 206 -3.27 -18.09 -36.34
N SER A 207 -2.39 -18.47 -35.42
CA SER A 207 -1.72 -17.55 -34.50
C SER A 207 -0.91 -16.48 -35.23
N GLU A 208 -0.09 -16.86 -36.21
CA GLU A 208 0.70 -15.93 -37.02
C GLU A 208 -0.19 -14.96 -37.83
N CYS A 209 -1.33 -15.44 -38.33
CA CYS A 209 -2.31 -14.58 -39.00
C CYS A 209 -2.89 -13.54 -38.02
N MET A 210 -3.31 -14.00 -36.84
CA MET A 210 -3.89 -13.14 -35.80
C MET A 210 -2.89 -12.09 -35.31
N GLU A 211 -1.62 -12.47 -35.13
CA GLU A 211 -0.55 -11.55 -34.72
C GLU A 211 -0.33 -10.44 -35.76
N LYS A 212 -0.22 -10.80 -37.04
CA LYS A 212 -0.08 -9.82 -38.14
C LYS A 212 -1.29 -8.91 -38.25
N CYS A 213 -2.50 -9.46 -38.21
CA CYS A 213 -3.73 -8.67 -38.33
C CYS A 213 -3.93 -7.71 -37.15
N LYS A 214 -3.48 -8.08 -35.95
CA LYS A 214 -3.58 -7.23 -34.74
C LYS A 214 -2.48 -6.19 -34.62
N GLN A 215 -1.45 -6.24 -35.47
CA GLN A 215 -0.32 -5.30 -35.40
C GLN A 215 -0.78 -3.84 -35.53
N VAL A 216 -1.88 -3.57 -36.26
CA VAL A 216 -2.45 -2.22 -36.41
C VAL A 216 -3.02 -1.61 -35.13
N VAL A 217 -3.26 -2.43 -34.09
CA VAL A 217 -3.70 -1.98 -32.76
C VAL A 217 -2.66 -2.27 -31.68
N ALA A 218 -1.42 -2.62 -32.02
CA ALA A 218 -0.39 -3.00 -31.04
C ALA A 218 -0.11 -1.90 -30.00
N ASP A 219 0.04 -0.65 -30.43
CA ASP A 219 0.25 0.48 -29.51
C ASP A 219 -0.95 0.73 -28.60
N LYS A 220 -2.17 0.47 -29.10
CA LYS A 220 -3.41 0.59 -28.33
C LYS A 220 -3.50 -0.48 -27.26
N VAL A 221 -3.13 -1.72 -27.59
CA VAL A 221 -3.02 -2.83 -26.62
C VAL A 221 -2.03 -2.44 -25.53
N LYS A 222 -0.83 -2.01 -25.89
CA LYS A 222 0.18 -1.58 -24.93
C LYS A 222 -0.37 -0.49 -23.99
N LYS A 223 -1.05 0.53 -24.55
CA LYS A 223 -1.60 1.60 -23.73
C LYS A 223 -2.73 1.15 -22.80
N ALA A 224 -3.59 0.25 -23.27
CA ALA A 224 -4.65 -0.33 -22.45
C ALA A 224 -4.07 -1.18 -21.31
N ASP A 225 -3.00 -1.93 -21.57
CA ASP A 225 -2.32 -2.75 -20.56
C ASP A 225 -1.62 -1.88 -19.50
N GLU A 226 -1.01 -0.75 -19.87
CA GLU A 226 -0.46 0.22 -18.92
C GLU A 226 -1.53 0.77 -17.95
N LEU A 227 -2.71 1.12 -18.47
CA LEU A 227 -3.82 1.64 -17.66
C LEU A 227 -4.39 0.56 -16.73
N LYS A 228 -4.56 -0.67 -17.22
CA LYS A 228 -4.99 -1.80 -16.39
C LYS A 228 -3.98 -2.15 -15.30
N ALA A 229 -2.68 -2.10 -15.62
CA ALA A 229 -1.63 -2.35 -14.64
C ALA A 229 -1.72 -1.40 -13.44
N LYS A 230 -2.06 -0.11 -13.66
CA LYS A 230 -2.30 0.83 -12.55
C LYS A 230 -3.44 0.37 -11.62
N GLU A 231 -4.55 -0.13 -12.18
CA GLU A 231 -5.67 -0.65 -11.40
C GLU A 231 -5.32 -1.94 -10.65
N ASP A 232 -4.61 -2.86 -11.31
CA ASP A 232 -4.14 -4.11 -10.70
C ASP A 232 -3.18 -3.81 -9.53
N TYR A 233 -2.26 -2.86 -9.71
CA TYR A 233 -1.35 -2.42 -8.65
C TYR A 233 -2.08 -1.76 -7.49
N LEU A 234 -3.07 -0.92 -7.75
CA LEU A 234 -3.91 -0.32 -6.70
C LEU A 234 -4.61 -1.42 -5.88
N LYS A 235 -5.19 -2.41 -6.56
CA LYS A 235 -5.88 -3.52 -5.89
C LYS A 235 -4.92 -4.35 -5.05
N ASN A 236 -3.74 -4.68 -5.57
CA ASN A 236 -2.72 -5.41 -4.82
C ASN A 236 -2.26 -4.62 -3.58
N MET A 237 -2.07 -3.30 -3.69
CA MET A 237 -1.75 -2.45 -2.55
C MET A 237 -2.83 -2.48 -1.46
N GLU A 238 -4.10 -2.45 -1.86
CA GLU A 238 -5.23 -2.53 -0.93
C GLU A 238 -5.28 -3.88 -0.21
N GLU A 239 -5.02 -4.98 -0.93
CA GLU A 239 -4.95 -6.32 -0.36
C GLU A 239 -3.77 -6.47 0.61
N ILE A 240 -2.56 -6.05 0.21
CA ILE A 240 -1.35 -6.11 1.05
C ILE A 240 -1.54 -5.28 2.32
N ARG A 241 -2.07 -4.06 2.20
CA ARG A 241 -2.34 -3.21 3.35
C ARG A 241 -3.25 -3.89 4.37
N LYS A 242 -4.31 -4.52 3.87
CA LYS A 242 -5.35 -5.14 4.69
C LYS A 242 -4.84 -6.38 5.39
N ASP A 243 -4.09 -7.22 4.68
CA ASP A 243 -3.69 -8.54 5.16
C ASP A 243 -2.32 -8.52 5.86
N MET A 244 -1.46 -7.55 5.56
CA MET A 244 -0.10 -7.42 6.08
C MET A 244 0.09 -6.13 6.87
N SER A 245 0.35 -5.00 6.21
CA SER A 245 0.47 -3.69 6.87
C SER A 245 0.54 -2.54 5.87
N VAL A 246 0.37 -1.30 6.35
CA VAL A 246 0.65 -0.11 5.54
C VAL A 246 2.11 -0.03 5.08
N LEU A 247 3.06 -0.54 5.87
CA LEU A 247 4.48 -0.55 5.48
C LEU A 247 4.72 -1.49 4.31
N ASP A 248 4.15 -2.70 4.35
CA ASP A 248 4.27 -3.68 3.28
C ASP A 248 3.69 -3.16 1.97
N ALA A 249 2.54 -2.47 2.04
CA ALA A 249 1.93 -1.87 0.86
C ALA A 249 2.84 -0.78 0.25
N LEU A 250 3.50 0.03 1.08
CA LEU A 250 4.45 1.04 0.63
C LEU A 250 5.72 0.43 0.04
N ILE A 251 6.21 -0.66 0.60
CA ILE A 251 7.37 -1.40 0.06
C ILE A 251 7.03 -1.98 -1.30
N TYR A 252 5.86 -2.63 -1.42
CA TYR A 252 5.37 -3.12 -2.70
C TYR A 252 5.32 -2.00 -3.75
N PHE A 253 4.81 -0.82 -3.39
CA PHE A 253 4.83 0.33 -4.31
C PHE A 253 6.25 0.72 -4.71
N ASP A 254 7.19 0.78 -3.76
CA ASP A 254 8.60 1.08 -4.05
C ASP A 254 9.24 0.07 -5.01
N GLU A 255 8.79 -1.18 -5.04
CA GLU A 255 9.25 -2.21 -5.98
C GLU A 255 8.69 -2.02 -7.40
N ILE A 256 7.44 -1.56 -7.54
CA ILE A 256 6.75 -1.43 -8.84
C ILE A 256 6.78 -0.02 -9.45
N LYS A 257 7.23 0.99 -8.70
CA LYS A 257 7.18 2.39 -9.15
C LYS A 257 7.99 2.64 -10.42
N GLU A 258 9.07 1.87 -10.63
CA GLU A 258 9.90 1.96 -11.84
C GLU A 258 9.12 1.47 -13.09
N ASP A 259 8.35 0.39 -12.97
CA ASP A 259 7.49 -0.13 -14.04
C ASP A 259 6.40 0.87 -14.46
N LEU A 260 6.02 1.74 -13.53
CA LEU A 260 5.06 2.83 -13.74
C LEU A 260 5.70 4.12 -14.27
N GLY A 261 7.03 4.15 -14.44
CA GLY A 261 7.75 5.34 -14.91
C GLY A 261 7.88 6.44 -13.86
N TYR A 262 7.65 6.15 -12.57
CA TYR A 262 7.96 7.07 -11.49
C TYR A 262 9.46 7.02 -11.19
N VAL A 263 10.15 8.14 -11.41
CA VAL A 263 11.57 8.30 -11.04
C VAL A 263 11.64 8.94 -9.65
N ASP A 264 12.54 8.45 -8.79
CA ASP A 264 12.73 8.90 -7.41
C ASP A 264 12.82 10.44 -7.29
N GLY A 265 11.72 11.05 -6.85
CA GLY A 265 11.60 12.48 -6.57
C GLY A 265 10.86 12.81 -5.26
N LEU A 266 10.45 11.79 -4.50
CA LEU A 266 9.67 11.93 -3.25
C LEU A 266 10.45 11.46 -2.00
N ARG A 267 11.78 11.61 -2.00
CA ARG A 267 12.57 11.63 -0.76
C ARG A 267 12.90 13.09 -0.41
N ASN A 268 12.09 13.67 0.47
CA ASN A 268 12.47 14.70 1.43
C ASN A 268 11.62 14.53 2.69
#